data_AF-A0A1Y6CTF0-F1
#
_entry.id   AF-A0A1Y6CTF0-F1
#
_cell.length_a   1.000
_cell.length_b   1.000
_cell.length_c   1.000
_cell.angle_alpha   90.00
_cell.angle_beta   90.00
_cell.angle_gamma   90.00
#
_symmetry.space_group_name_H-M   'P 1'
#
loop_
_entity.id
_entity.type
_entity.pdbx_description
1 polymer ?
#
loop_
_entity_poly.entity_id
_entity_poly.type
_entity_poly.pdbx_seq_one_letter_code
_entity_poly.pdbx_strand_id
1 'polypeptide(L)'
;MKIAMMALGLSVSTLGFAKALPEAPADCLDSIQLKGFCSDFSAPPLVGSVKIKFFVAAEKSDFPTVDSATSRYLDFVAWPGYALASGTDNLEFNQSAVLAPIPAQGDQAEILRHYADYRIAAPIVGWQNVRVLTHNTVVKTYDGALASLEFVVQNQGPQEVPAGAAELDGSEGVKDQIGSVHVVDCSTSELCTSNQHLLIYESTVTPDINILPTIAGKAIQDGIEGIMIGMFLNVDNGDGDIL
;
A
#
# COMPACT_ATOMS: atom_id res chain seq x y z
N MET A 1 -2.73 -5.55 61.52
CA MET A 1 -3.23 -6.94 61.42
C MET A 1 -4.19 -7.01 60.22
N LYS A 2 -3.86 -7.88 59.24
CA LYS A 2 -4.67 -8.34 58.09
C LYS A 2 -4.98 -7.32 56.98
N ILE A 3 -4.96 -7.62 55.67
CA ILE A 3 -4.51 -8.76 54.84
C ILE A 3 -4.15 -8.10 53.49
N ALA A 4 -2.95 -8.36 52.95
CA ALA A 4 -2.62 -8.04 51.56
C ALA A 4 -3.30 -9.08 50.65
N MET A 5 -4.18 -8.62 49.77
CA MET A 5 -4.80 -9.46 48.75
C MET A 5 -3.96 -9.36 47.48
N MET A 6 -3.09 -10.36 47.26
CA MET A 6 -2.44 -10.59 45.97
C MET A 6 -3.52 -11.05 44.99
N ALA A 7 -3.88 -10.19 44.04
CA ALA A 7 -4.59 -10.60 42.84
C ALA A 7 -3.54 -11.18 41.87
N LEU A 8 -3.41 -12.51 41.85
CA LEU A 8 -2.83 -13.23 40.73
C LEU A 8 -3.80 -13.10 39.54
N GLY A 9 -3.60 -12.08 38.73
CA GLY A 9 -4.23 -11.99 37.41
C GLY A 9 -3.55 -12.97 36.47
N LEU A 10 -4.27 -14.03 36.09
CA LEU A 10 -3.88 -14.94 35.03
C LEU A 10 -3.55 -14.14 33.77
N SER A 11 -2.29 -14.18 33.35
CA SER A 11 -1.91 -13.82 31.98
C SER A 11 -2.44 -14.90 31.05
N VAL A 12 -3.60 -14.65 30.46
CA VAL A 12 -4.05 -15.39 29.29
C VAL A 12 -3.11 -14.99 28.16
N SER A 13 -2.14 -15.86 27.87
CA SER A 13 -1.33 -15.76 26.66
C SER A 13 -2.27 -15.94 25.47
N THR A 14 -2.68 -14.83 24.85
CA THR A 14 -3.36 -14.88 23.56
C THR A 14 -2.40 -15.57 22.60
N LEU A 15 -2.71 -16.81 22.23
CA LEU A 15 -2.10 -17.46 21.07
C LEU A 15 -2.50 -16.61 19.87
N GLY A 16 -1.66 -15.63 19.54
CA GLY A 16 -1.84 -14.76 18.38
C GLY A 16 -1.66 -15.60 17.13
N PHE A 17 -2.78 -16.07 16.58
CA PHE A 17 -2.82 -16.60 15.22
C PHE A 17 -2.23 -15.52 14.31
N ALA A 18 -1.19 -15.88 13.56
CA ALA A 18 -0.64 -14.99 12.57
C ALA A 18 -1.71 -14.73 11.49
N LYS A 19 -1.76 -13.50 10.99
CA LYS A 19 -2.73 -13.11 9.96
C LYS A 19 -2.35 -13.79 8.65
N ALA A 20 -3.33 -14.26 7.89
CA ALA A 20 -3.10 -14.88 6.58
C ALA A 20 -2.91 -13.80 5.49
N LEU A 21 -2.11 -14.12 4.47
CA LEU A 21 -1.93 -13.28 3.29
C LEU A 21 -3.25 -13.11 2.50
N PRO A 22 -3.42 -11.98 1.76
CA PRO A 22 -4.54 -11.81 0.85
C PRO A 22 -4.58 -12.91 -0.22
N GLU A 23 -5.76 -13.52 -0.40
CA GLU A 23 -5.96 -14.53 -1.45
C GLU A 23 -5.89 -13.88 -2.84
N ALA A 24 -5.15 -14.52 -3.75
CA ALA A 24 -5.03 -14.12 -5.14
C ALA A 24 -6.29 -14.54 -5.94
N PRO A 25 -6.72 -13.73 -6.93
CA PRO A 25 -7.73 -14.13 -7.90
C PRO A 25 -7.37 -15.42 -8.64
N ALA A 26 -8.38 -16.16 -9.12
CA ALA A 26 -8.17 -17.46 -9.77
C ALA A 26 -7.35 -17.37 -11.07
N ASP A 27 -7.43 -16.23 -11.78
CA ASP A 27 -6.73 -15.92 -13.03
C ASP A 27 -5.41 -15.16 -12.81
N CYS A 28 -4.98 -15.03 -11.55
CA CYS A 28 -3.83 -14.23 -11.19
C CYS A 28 -2.51 -14.84 -11.70
N LEU A 29 -2.39 -16.16 -11.69
CA LEU A 29 -1.22 -16.88 -12.22
C LEU A 29 -0.99 -16.56 -13.70
N ASP A 30 -2.04 -16.70 -14.52
CA ASP A 30 -1.97 -16.45 -15.96
C ASP A 30 -1.64 -14.98 -16.24
N SER A 31 -2.22 -14.06 -15.46
CA SER A 31 -1.96 -12.63 -15.58
C SER A 31 -0.51 -12.28 -15.24
N ILE A 32 0.04 -12.83 -14.16
CA ILE A 32 1.44 -12.61 -13.78
C ILE A 32 2.39 -13.19 -14.83
N GLN A 33 2.13 -14.37 -15.37
CA GLN A 33 2.97 -14.96 -16.43
C GLN A 33 2.94 -14.13 -17.72
N LEU A 34 1.81 -13.49 -18.04
CA LEU A 34 1.65 -12.69 -19.25
C LEU A 34 2.19 -11.26 -19.11
N LYS A 35 1.99 -10.63 -17.94
CA LYS A 35 2.18 -9.18 -17.74
C LYS A 35 3.15 -8.83 -16.61
N GLY A 36 3.57 -9.79 -15.79
CA GLY A 36 4.36 -9.57 -14.57
C GLY A 36 3.52 -9.21 -13.33
N PHE A 37 2.23 -8.91 -13.50
CA PHE A 37 1.34 -8.53 -12.40
C PHE A 37 -0.10 -9.01 -12.60
N CYS A 38 -0.87 -8.90 -11.53
CA CYS A 38 -2.29 -9.21 -11.45
C CYS A 38 -2.93 -8.24 -10.46
N SER A 39 -4.17 -7.85 -10.72
CA SER A 39 -4.89 -6.89 -9.90
C SER A 39 -6.38 -7.20 -9.93
N ASP A 40 -7.04 -6.93 -8.82
CA ASP A 40 -8.49 -7.08 -8.69
C ASP A 40 -9.04 -5.98 -7.79
N PHE A 41 -10.30 -5.63 -8.03
CA PHE A 41 -11.06 -4.81 -7.09
C PHE A 41 -12.46 -5.35 -6.87
N SER A 42 -12.93 -5.18 -5.64
CA SER A 42 -14.33 -5.39 -5.28
C SER A 42 -14.91 -4.13 -4.69
N ALA A 43 -16.11 -3.78 -5.13
CA ALA A 43 -16.82 -2.61 -4.63
C ALA A 43 -18.32 -2.92 -4.51
N PRO A 44 -19.00 -2.43 -3.47
CA PRO A 44 -20.45 -2.53 -3.38
C PRO A 44 -21.12 -1.70 -4.48
N PRO A 45 -22.33 -2.09 -4.94
CA PRO A 45 -22.95 -1.47 -6.11
C PRO A 45 -23.41 -0.01 -5.89
N LEU A 46 -23.59 0.42 -4.64
CA LEU A 46 -24.24 1.70 -4.32
C LEU A 46 -23.39 2.59 -3.41
N VAL A 47 -23.00 2.09 -2.23
CA VAL A 47 -22.22 2.85 -1.24
C VAL A 47 -21.32 1.89 -0.48
N GLY A 48 -20.08 2.31 -0.20
CA GLY A 48 -19.18 1.64 0.72
C GLY A 48 -17.74 1.66 0.24
N SER A 49 -16.91 0.85 0.88
CA SER A 49 -15.47 0.79 0.62
C SER A 49 -15.16 -0.09 -0.60
N VAL A 50 -14.17 0.33 -1.36
CA VAL A 50 -13.53 -0.42 -2.43
C VAL A 50 -12.37 -1.20 -1.81
N LYS A 51 -12.25 -2.48 -2.14
CA LYS A 51 -11.06 -3.27 -1.84
C LYS A 51 -10.26 -3.47 -3.12
N ILE A 52 -8.97 -3.19 -3.07
CA ILE A 52 -8.00 -3.40 -4.13
C ILE A 52 -7.01 -4.46 -3.67
N LYS A 53 -6.69 -5.39 -4.55
CA LYS A 53 -5.55 -6.29 -4.40
C LYS A 53 -4.67 -6.17 -5.63
N PHE A 54 -3.36 -6.14 -5.43
CA PHE A 54 -2.37 -6.09 -6.48
C PHE A 54 -1.23 -7.04 -6.14
N PHE A 55 -0.84 -7.84 -7.12
CA PHE A 55 0.19 -8.87 -7.03
C PHE A 55 1.20 -8.62 -8.14
N VAL A 56 2.48 -8.53 -7.81
CA VAL A 56 3.55 -8.35 -8.82
C VAL A 56 4.73 -9.26 -8.52
N ALA A 57 5.22 -9.91 -9.57
CA ALA A 57 6.45 -10.69 -9.51
C ALA A 57 7.61 -9.78 -9.91
N ALA A 58 8.40 -9.36 -8.92
CA ALA A 58 9.57 -8.51 -9.11
C ALA A 58 10.84 -9.37 -9.18
N GLU A 59 11.75 -9.07 -10.11
CA GLU A 59 12.97 -9.85 -10.30
C GLU A 59 13.96 -9.66 -9.14
N LYS A 60 14.56 -10.76 -8.66
CA LYS A 60 15.62 -10.68 -7.63
C LYS A 60 16.90 -10.04 -8.17
N SER A 61 17.07 -9.88 -9.49
CA SER A 61 18.17 -9.09 -10.05
C SER A 61 18.08 -7.62 -9.67
N ASP A 62 16.85 -7.09 -9.66
CA ASP A 62 16.58 -5.68 -9.36
C ASP A 62 16.36 -5.47 -7.85
N PHE A 63 15.78 -6.49 -7.20
CA PHE A 63 15.51 -6.51 -5.77
C PHE A 63 16.17 -7.73 -5.10
N PRO A 64 17.49 -7.74 -4.88
CA PRO A 64 18.22 -8.93 -4.41
C PRO A 64 17.88 -9.36 -2.98
N THR A 65 17.23 -8.49 -2.20
CA THR A 65 16.84 -8.78 -0.82
C THR A 65 15.41 -8.32 -0.55
N VAL A 66 14.77 -8.93 0.45
CA VAL A 66 13.47 -8.48 0.97
C VAL A 66 13.52 -7.00 1.38
N ASP A 67 14.60 -6.58 2.02
CA ASP A 67 14.81 -5.19 2.43
C ASP A 67 14.89 -4.23 1.24
N SER A 68 15.47 -4.64 0.11
CA SER A 68 15.50 -3.81 -1.10
C SER A 68 14.10 -3.61 -1.70
N ALA A 69 13.28 -4.66 -1.70
CA ALA A 69 11.89 -4.58 -2.16
C ALA A 69 11.01 -3.73 -1.23
N THR A 70 11.13 -3.89 0.09
CA THR A 70 10.38 -3.07 1.06
C THR A 70 10.85 -1.63 1.08
N SER A 71 12.16 -1.38 0.97
CA SER A 71 12.71 -0.01 0.89
C SER A 71 12.24 0.70 -0.37
N ARG A 72 12.09 -0.01 -1.50
CA ARG A 72 11.54 0.55 -2.73
C ARG A 72 10.12 1.07 -2.54
N TYR A 73 9.27 0.33 -1.84
CA TYR A 73 7.92 0.77 -1.48
C TYR A 73 7.93 2.01 -0.56
N LEU A 74 8.81 1.99 0.44
CA LEU A 74 8.95 3.05 1.43
C LEU A 74 9.65 4.32 0.93
N ASP A 75 10.20 4.30 -0.28
CA ASP A 75 10.78 5.48 -0.93
C ASP A 75 9.68 6.42 -1.45
N PHE A 76 8.93 7.00 -0.51
CA PHE A 76 7.77 7.84 -0.79
C PHE A 76 8.11 9.05 -1.68
N VAL A 77 9.34 9.57 -1.62
CA VAL A 77 9.77 10.70 -2.45
C VAL A 77 9.78 10.32 -3.93
N ALA A 78 10.08 9.07 -4.26
CA ALA A 78 10.18 8.59 -5.63
C ALA A 78 8.85 8.13 -6.26
N TRP A 79 7.76 8.05 -5.49
CA TRP A 79 6.43 7.63 -6.00
C TRP A 79 5.94 8.41 -7.23
N PRO A 80 6.12 9.75 -7.32
CA PRO A 80 5.80 10.50 -8.53
C PRO A 80 6.59 9.99 -9.76
N GLY A 81 7.87 9.67 -9.57
CA GLY A 81 8.72 9.10 -10.61
C GLY A 81 8.26 7.71 -11.04
N TYR A 82 7.82 6.87 -10.10
CA TYR A 82 7.25 5.55 -10.40
C TYR A 82 5.96 5.66 -11.21
N ALA A 83 5.04 6.54 -10.81
CA ALA A 83 3.82 6.77 -11.60
C ALA A 83 4.15 7.21 -13.03
N LEU A 84 5.09 8.15 -13.21
CA LEU A 84 5.54 8.58 -14.55
C LEU A 84 6.17 7.44 -15.36
N ALA A 85 7.03 6.63 -14.74
CA ALA A 85 7.69 5.50 -15.39
C ALA A 85 6.72 4.41 -15.88
N SER A 86 5.53 4.33 -15.29
CA SER A 86 4.48 3.41 -15.75
C SER A 86 3.77 3.87 -17.03
N GLY A 87 3.91 5.15 -17.41
CA GLY A 87 3.18 5.75 -18.53
C GLY A 87 1.67 5.89 -18.27
N THR A 88 1.22 5.86 -17.02
CA THR A 88 -0.19 6.05 -16.68
C THR A 88 -0.62 7.51 -16.87
N ASP A 89 -1.73 7.72 -17.57
CA ASP A 89 -2.41 9.02 -17.66
C ASP A 89 -3.52 9.17 -16.61
N ASN A 90 -3.68 8.18 -15.72
CA ASN A 90 -4.77 8.15 -14.74
C ASN A 90 -4.38 8.71 -13.37
N LEU A 91 -3.10 9.07 -13.18
CA LEU A 91 -2.58 9.52 -11.89
C LEU A 91 -1.51 10.58 -12.09
N GLU A 92 -1.60 11.68 -11.35
CA GLU A 92 -0.60 12.73 -11.36
C GLU A 92 -0.33 13.23 -9.96
N PHE A 93 0.93 13.19 -9.55
CA PHE A 93 1.35 13.71 -8.25
C PHE A 93 1.65 15.20 -8.34
N ASN A 94 1.06 15.96 -7.42
CA ASN A 94 1.49 17.32 -7.12
C ASN A 94 2.69 17.27 -6.16
N GLN A 95 2.64 16.39 -5.16
CA GLN A 95 3.69 16.22 -4.16
C GLN A 95 3.65 14.84 -3.52
N SER A 96 4.82 14.28 -3.22
CA SER A 96 4.96 13.11 -2.37
C SER A 96 6.18 13.29 -1.48
N ALA A 97 6.02 13.07 -0.17
CA ALA A 97 7.06 13.40 0.79
C ALA A 97 7.05 12.45 2.00
N VAL A 98 8.24 12.26 2.56
CA VAL A 98 8.44 11.63 3.86
C VAL A 98 8.34 12.72 4.93
N LEU A 99 7.55 12.48 5.97
CA LEU A 99 7.53 13.30 7.18
C LEU A 99 8.35 12.66 8.29
N ALA A 100 8.63 13.42 9.34
CA ALA A 100 9.36 12.90 10.50
C ALA A 100 8.65 11.66 11.07
N PRO A 101 9.37 10.54 11.28
CA PRO A 101 8.77 9.34 11.86
C PRO A 101 8.31 9.62 13.30
N ILE A 102 7.31 8.87 13.75
CA ILE A 102 6.85 8.94 15.14
C ILE A 102 7.11 7.60 15.84
N PRO A 103 7.43 7.61 17.14
CA PRO A 103 7.60 6.37 17.90
C PRO A 103 6.30 5.54 17.87
N ALA A 104 6.42 4.25 17.56
CA ALA A 104 5.31 3.32 17.77
C ALA A 104 5.17 2.98 19.27
N GLN A 105 3.98 2.53 19.67
CA GLN A 105 3.78 2.06 21.05
C GLN A 105 4.28 0.61 21.19
N GLY A 106 5.08 0.35 22.24
CA GLY A 106 5.59 -0.99 22.56
C GLY A 106 6.82 -1.40 21.75
N ASP A 107 6.93 -2.68 21.40
CA ASP A 107 8.08 -3.27 20.68
C ASP A 107 8.01 -3.08 19.15
N GLN A 108 7.13 -2.23 18.66
CA GLN A 108 6.97 -1.97 17.23
C GLN A 108 8.05 -1.00 16.72
N ALA A 109 8.47 -1.19 15.47
CA ALA A 109 9.32 -0.25 14.75
C ALA A 109 8.60 1.12 14.60
N GLU A 110 9.38 2.18 14.36
CA GLU A 110 8.85 3.54 14.14
C GLU A 110 7.74 3.57 13.07
N ILE A 111 6.77 4.46 13.25
CA ILE A 111 5.73 4.71 12.26
C ILE A 111 6.32 5.67 11.22
N LEU A 112 6.46 5.17 10.00
CA LEU A 112 6.92 5.92 8.85
C LEU A 112 5.75 6.69 8.23
N ARG A 113 5.95 7.98 7.96
CA ARG A 113 4.87 8.91 7.62
C ARG A 113 5.01 9.40 6.19
N HIS A 114 3.96 9.20 5.40
CA HIS A 114 3.90 9.53 3.98
C HIS A 114 2.83 10.58 3.71
N TYR A 115 3.24 11.77 3.30
CA TYR A 115 2.32 12.75 2.72
C TYR A 115 2.23 12.53 1.21
N ALA A 116 1.01 12.35 0.69
CA ALA A 116 0.75 12.24 -0.74
C ALA A 116 -0.33 13.26 -1.14
N ASP A 117 -0.04 14.02 -2.20
CA ASP A 117 -0.92 14.96 -2.85
C ASP A 117 -0.91 14.65 -4.35
N TYR A 118 -2.02 14.16 -4.85
CA TYR A 118 -2.15 13.72 -6.23
C TYR A 118 -3.57 13.94 -6.74
N ARG A 119 -3.74 13.80 -8.04
CA ARG A 119 -5.05 13.70 -8.68
C ARG A 119 -5.18 12.38 -9.43
N ILE A 120 -6.37 11.82 -9.39
CA ILE A 120 -6.71 10.56 -10.07
C ILE A 120 -7.80 10.82 -11.10
N ALA A 121 -7.66 10.26 -12.29
CA ALA A 121 -8.65 10.37 -13.34
C ALA A 121 -9.76 9.34 -13.08
N ALA A 122 -11.00 9.80 -12.97
CA ALA A 122 -12.16 8.93 -12.86
C ALA A 122 -13.09 9.16 -14.05
N PRO A 123 -13.68 8.07 -14.62
CA PRO A 123 -14.72 8.20 -15.63
C PRO A 123 -15.85 9.12 -15.13
N ILE A 124 -16.39 9.96 -16.02
CA ILE A 124 -17.53 10.86 -15.80
C ILE A 124 -17.23 12.10 -14.95
N VAL A 125 -16.47 11.97 -13.85
CA VAL A 125 -16.18 13.10 -12.94
C VAL A 125 -14.84 13.79 -13.21
N GLY A 126 -14.03 13.25 -14.11
CA GLY A 126 -12.72 13.82 -14.47
C GLY A 126 -11.70 13.62 -13.36
N TRP A 127 -10.82 14.60 -13.19
CA TRP A 127 -9.76 14.56 -12.17
C TRP A 127 -10.32 14.81 -10.77
N GLN A 128 -9.97 13.93 -9.84
CA GLN A 128 -10.30 14.04 -8.42
C GLN A 128 -9.01 14.24 -7.63
N ASN A 129 -8.94 15.29 -6.81
CA ASN A 129 -7.79 15.53 -5.95
C ASN A 129 -7.86 14.61 -4.72
N VAL A 130 -6.70 14.13 -4.30
CA VAL A 130 -6.51 13.32 -3.11
C VAL A 130 -5.32 13.87 -2.34
N ARG A 131 -5.53 14.16 -1.06
CA ARG A 131 -4.47 14.58 -0.13
C ARG A 131 -4.57 13.75 1.14
N VAL A 132 -3.51 13.03 1.45
CA VAL A 132 -3.51 12.08 2.58
C VAL A 132 -2.17 12.12 3.32
N LEU A 133 -2.24 11.90 4.64
CA LEU A 133 -1.10 11.49 5.44
C LEU A 133 -1.30 10.02 5.84
N THR A 134 -0.41 9.15 5.40
CA THR A 134 -0.44 7.72 5.69
C THR A 134 0.61 7.36 6.73
N HIS A 135 0.19 6.60 7.75
CA HIS A 135 1.07 5.97 8.73
C HIS A 135 1.36 4.55 8.29
N ASN A 136 2.63 4.23 8.07
CA ASN A 136 3.13 2.92 7.65
C ASN A 136 3.92 2.30 8.79
N THR A 137 3.61 1.05 9.12
CA THR A 137 4.23 0.34 10.24
C THR A 137 4.71 -1.02 9.78
N VAL A 138 5.97 -1.35 10.09
CA VAL A 138 6.46 -2.74 9.96
C VAL A 138 5.83 -3.56 11.07
N VAL A 139 5.08 -4.58 10.68
CA VAL A 139 4.35 -5.44 11.61
C VAL A 139 4.96 -6.83 11.67
N LYS A 140 4.50 -7.64 12.64
CA LYS A 140 4.82 -9.07 12.63
C LYS A 140 4.38 -9.67 11.28
N THR A 141 5.26 -10.46 10.69
CA THR A 141 5.01 -11.09 9.39
C THR A 141 3.74 -11.92 9.41
N TYR A 142 2.95 -11.76 8.35
CA TYR A 142 1.81 -12.60 8.06
C TYR A 142 2.29 -14.02 7.71
N ASP A 143 1.44 -15.02 7.91
CA ASP A 143 1.78 -16.41 7.58
C ASP A 143 2.09 -16.53 6.08
N GLY A 144 3.30 -17.01 5.76
CA GLY A 144 3.81 -17.13 4.39
C GLY A 144 4.56 -15.90 3.87
N ALA A 145 4.58 -14.78 4.60
CA ALA A 145 5.33 -13.58 4.20
C ALA A 145 6.73 -13.53 4.82
N LEU A 146 7.69 -13.00 4.06
CA LEU A 146 9.05 -12.67 4.53
C LEU A 146 9.09 -11.29 5.20
N ALA A 147 8.26 -10.36 4.74
CA ALA A 147 8.07 -9.04 5.34
C ALA A 147 6.60 -8.63 5.25
N SER A 148 6.15 -7.81 6.19
CA SER A 148 4.80 -7.25 6.19
C SER A 148 4.80 -5.84 6.74
N LEU A 149 4.17 -4.94 6.00
CA LEU A 149 3.81 -3.60 6.44
C LEU A 149 2.29 -3.46 6.46
N GLU A 150 1.79 -2.69 7.40
CA GLU A 150 0.42 -2.19 7.40
C GLU A 150 0.44 -0.67 7.27
N PHE A 151 -0.58 -0.11 6.64
CA PHE A 151 -0.71 1.32 6.50
C PHE A 151 -2.15 1.80 6.75
N VAL A 152 -2.26 3.03 7.25
CA VAL A 152 -3.54 3.67 7.56
C VAL A 152 -3.46 5.18 7.29
N VAL A 153 -4.46 5.71 6.59
CA VAL A 153 -4.62 7.15 6.39
C VAL A 153 -5.11 7.80 7.67
N GLN A 154 -4.47 8.90 8.06
CA GLN A 154 -4.96 9.78 9.11
C GLN A 154 -6.06 10.66 8.52
N ASN A 155 -7.31 10.44 8.96
CA ASN A 155 -8.51 11.04 8.39
C ASN A 155 -9.22 12.01 9.34
N GLN A 156 -8.60 12.36 10.48
CA GLN A 156 -9.19 13.26 11.48
C GLN A 156 -8.16 14.22 12.06
N GLY A 157 -8.58 15.48 12.20
CA GLY A 157 -7.82 16.52 12.87
C GLY A 157 -6.70 17.10 12.00
N PRO A 158 -6.04 18.17 12.49
CA PRO A 158 -4.95 18.81 11.75
C PRO A 158 -3.81 17.82 11.48
N GLN A 159 -3.41 17.74 10.21
CA GLN A 159 -2.29 16.91 9.76
C GLN A 159 -1.03 17.76 9.59
N GLU A 160 0.11 17.14 9.86
CA GLU A 160 1.39 17.70 9.42
C GLU A 160 1.50 17.58 7.90
N VAL A 161 1.94 18.65 7.26
CA VAL A 161 2.15 18.70 5.82
C VAL A 161 3.56 19.23 5.52
N PRO A 162 4.17 18.90 4.37
CA PRO A 162 5.45 19.44 3.98
C PRO A 162 5.44 20.96 3.87
N ALA A 163 6.62 21.59 3.98
CA ALA A 163 6.76 23.02 3.80
C ALA A 163 6.21 23.47 2.43
N GLY A 164 5.34 24.49 2.43
CA GLY A 164 4.72 25.04 1.23
C GLY A 164 3.41 24.37 0.80
N ALA A 165 3.04 23.23 1.40
CA ALA A 165 1.72 22.65 1.20
C ALA A 165 0.65 23.42 1.99
N ALA A 166 -0.59 23.43 1.47
CA ALA A 166 -1.72 23.98 2.20
C ALA A 166 -2.02 23.16 3.46
N GLU A 167 -2.64 23.78 4.46
CA GLU A 167 -3.10 23.04 5.64
C GLU A 167 -4.03 21.88 5.23
N LEU A 168 -4.03 20.82 6.03
CA LEU A 168 -4.86 19.64 5.82
C LEU A 168 -5.50 19.26 7.16
N ASP A 169 -6.82 19.13 7.20
CA ASP A 169 -7.59 18.65 8.35
C ASP A 169 -8.25 17.31 7.96
N GLY A 170 -7.69 16.22 8.47
CA GLY A 170 -7.99 14.85 8.04
C GLY A 170 -7.38 14.53 6.68
N SER A 171 -8.23 14.18 5.72
CA SER A 171 -7.85 13.79 4.37
C SER A 171 -8.82 14.36 3.34
N GLU A 172 -8.35 14.58 2.10
CA GLU A 172 -9.17 15.02 0.98
C GLU A 172 -9.33 13.88 -0.03
N GLY A 173 -10.54 13.72 -0.59
CA GLY A 173 -10.86 12.71 -1.62
C GLY A 173 -11.00 11.28 -1.07
N VAL A 174 -10.59 11.03 0.18
CA VAL A 174 -10.63 9.73 0.86
C VAL A 174 -11.16 9.94 2.28
N LYS A 175 -12.21 9.20 2.67
CA LYS A 175 -12.74 9.20 4.04
C LYS A 175 -11.96 8.27 4.95
N ASP A 176 -11.52 7.14 4.43
CA ASP A 176 -10.79 6.13 5.17
C ASP A 176 -9.97 5.29 4.20
N GLN A 177 -8.77 4.90 4.60
CA GLN A 177 -7.97 3.95 3.86
C GLN A 177 -7.07 3.19 4.81
N ILE A 178 -7.11 1.88 4.68
CA ILE A 178 -6.21 0.93 5.36
C ILE A 178 -5.67 -0.06 4.34
N GLY A 179 -4.56 -0.71 4.67
CA GLY A 179 -4.04 -1.76 3.82
C GLY A 179 -2.76 -2.37 4.33
N SER A 180 -2.17 -3.21 3.50
CA SER A 180 -0.94 -3.90 3.79
C SER A 180 -0.11 -4.16 2.54
N VAL A 181 1.20 -4.31 2.76
CA VAL A 181 2.16 -4.72 1.76
C VAL A 181 2.95 -5.89 2.29
N HIS A 182 3.08 -6.94 1.48
CA HIS A 182 3.80 -8.16 1.86
C HIS A 182 4.82 -8.51 0.78
N VAL A 183 5.95 -9.05 1.21
CA VAL A 183 6.94 -9.68 0.32
C VAL A 183 6.94 -11.17 0.63
N VAL A 184 6.77 -12.00 -0.40
CA VAL A 184 6.70 -13.45 -0.31
C VAL A 184 7.84 -14.06 -1.13
N ASP A 185 8.39 -15.18 -0.64
CA ASP A 185 9.34 -15.96 -1.43
C ASP A 185 8.60 -16.75 -2.51
N CYS A 186 8.99 -16.56 -3.77
CA CYS A 186 8.42 -17.34 -4.87
C CYS A 186 8.82 -18.82 -4.85
N SER A 187 9.70 -19.25 -3.94
CA SER A 187 9.94 -20.68 -3.70
C SER A 187 8.74 -21.39 -3.04
N THR A 188 7.82 -20.65 -2.41
CA THR A 188 6.64 -21.17 -1.71
C THR A 188 5.31 -20.75 -2.33
N SER A 189 5.34 -20.00 -3.43
CA SER A 189 4.16 -19.52 -4.16
C SER A 189 4.14 -20.10 -5.57
N GLU A 190 2.97 -20.53 -6.03
CA GLU A 190 2.78 -20.98 -7.41
C GLU A 190 2.65 -19.80 -8.39
N LEU A 191 2.49 -18.56 -7.90
CA LEU A 191 2.22 -17.37 -8.71
C LEU A 191 3.44 -16.80 -9.46
N CYS A 192 4.65 -17.25 -9.13
CA CYS A 192 5.90 -16.69 -9.64
C CYS A 192 7.03 -17.72 -9.57
N THR A 193 8.19 -17.37 -10.14
CA THR A 193 9.35 -18.27 -10.21
C THR A 193 10.35 -17.99 -9.09
N SER A 194 11.20 -18.96 -8.75
CA SER A 194 12.18 -18.84 -7.64
C SER A 194 13.14 -17.65 -7.74
N ASN A 195 13.32 -17.10 -8.94
CA ASN A 195 14.18 -15.94 -9.20
C ASN A 195 13.48 -14.60 -8.92
N GLN A 196 12.23 -14.63 -8.46
CA GLN A 196 11.41 -13.45 -8.21
C GLN A 196 11.05 -13.35 -6.73
N HIS A 197 10.65 -12.14 -6.33
CA HIS A 197 9.87 -11.86 -5.15
C HIS A 197 8.42 -11.62 -5.57
N LEU A 198 7.45 -12.16 -4.83
CA LEU A 198 6.05 -11.78 -5.00
C LEU A 198 5.74 -10.67 -4.01
N LEU A 199 5.35 -9.51 -4.53
CA LEU A 199 4.82 -8.43 -3.72
C LEU A 199 3.31 -8.44 -3.80
N ILE A 200 2.68 -8.35 -2.62
CA ILE A 200 1.23 -8.34 -2.46
C ILE A 200 0.85 -7.03 -1.79
N TYR A 201 0.09 -6.20 -2.49
CA TYR A 201 -0.53 -4.99 -1.96
C TYR A 201 -2.03 -5.23 -1.80
N GLU A 202 -2.57 -4.93 -0.64
CA GLU A 202 -4.02 -4.88 -0.40
C GLU A 202 -4.38 -3.52 0.18
N SER A 203 -5.47 -2.92 -0.28
CA SER A 203 -6.03 -1.73 0.33
C SER A 203 -7.54 -1.76 0.35
N THR A 204 -8.13 -1.28 1.44
CA THR A 204 -9.54 -0.92 1.52
C THR A 204 -9.64 0.59 1.59
N VAL A 205 -10.32 1.20 0.62
CA VAL A 205 -10.49 2.65 0.49
C VAL A 205 -11.97 3.00 0.54
N THR A 206 -12.34 3.98 1.35
CA THR A 206 -13.66 4.61 1.33
C THR A 206 -13.51 5.98 0.69
N PRO A 207 -13.91 6.17 -0.58
CA PRO A 207 -13.77 7.47 -1.26
C PRO A 207 -14.62 8.55 -0.59
N ASP A 208 -14.13 9.79 -0.56
CA ASP A 208 -14.90 10.97 -0.12
C ASP A 208 -15.54 11.73 -1.28
N ILE A 209 -16.17 10.99 -2.18
CA ILE A 209 -16.79 11.54 -3.39
C ILE A 209 -18.12 10.83 -3.66
N ASN A 210 -19.09 11.60 -4.13
CA ASN A 210 -20.45 11.11 -4.46
C ASN A 210 -20.48 10.42 -5.84
N ILE A 211 -19.60 9.45 -6.07
CA ILE A 211 -19.63 8.59 -7.25
C ILE A 211 -19.92 7.14 -6.86
N LEU A 212 -20.38 6.35 -7.82
CA LEU A 212 -20.60 4.92 -7.59
C LEU A 212 -19.26 4.26 -7.19
N PRO A 213 -19.24 3.43 -6.14
CA PRO A 213 -18.01 2.76 -5.70
C PRO A 213 -17.34 1.90 -6.77
N THR A 214 -18.10 1.40 -7.74
CA THR A 214 -17.56 0.65 -8.89
C THR A 214 -16.73 1.53 -9.83
N ILE A 215 -17.14 2.79 -10.04
CA ILE A 215 -16.39 3.76 -10.85
C ILE A 215 -15.16 4.23 -10.08
N ALA A 216 -15.33 4.56 -8.80
CA ALA A 216 -14.21 4.89 -7.92
C ALA A 216 -13.19 3.76 -7.87
N GLY A 217 -13.67 2.52 -7.75
CA GLY A 217 -12.81 1.36 -7.61
C GLY A 217 -11.93 1.10 -8.81
N LYS A 218 -12.47 1.25 -10.02
CA LYS A 218 -11.65 1.16 -11.24
C LYS A 218 -10.60 2.27 -11.32
N ALA A 219 -10.98 3.51 -11.02
CA ALA A 219 -10.03 4.62 -11.02
C ALA A 219 -8.90 4.40 -10.00
N ILE A 220 -9.25 4.02 -8.77
CA ILE A 220 -8.29 3.73 -7.69
C ILE A 220 -7.37 2.57 -8.05
N GLN A 221 -7.93 1.49 -8.60
CA GLN A 221 -7.16 0.36 -9.13
C GLN A 221 -6.13 0.85 -10.15
N ASP A 222 -6.55 1.62 -11.15
CA ASP A 222 -5.66 2.11 -12.23
C ASP A 222 -4.53 3.00 -11.70
N GLY A 223 -4.82 3.83 -10.70
CA GLY A 223 -3.79 4.63 -10.02
C GLY A 223 -2.77 3.76 -9.28
N ILE A 224 -3.24 2.76 -8.52
CA ILE A 224 -2.37 1.83 -7.79
C ILE A 224 -1.55 0.99 -8.77
N GLU A 225 -2.16 0.46 -9.83
CA GLU A 225 -1.45 -0.27 -10.88
C GLU A 225 -0.32 0.57 -11.48
N GLY A 226 -0.61 1.83 -11.84
CA GLY A 226 0.41 2.75 -12.36
C GLY A 226 1.61 2.88 -11.42
N ILE A 227 1.38 3.19 -10.14
CA ILE A 227 2.49 3.32 -9.18
C ILE A 227 3.26 1.99 -9.05
N MET A 228 2.54 0.88 -8.84
CA MET A 228 3.16 -0.40 -8.51
C MET A 228 3.92 -1.03 -9.69
N ILE A 229 3.42 -0.87 -10.91
CA ILE A 229 4.11 -1.27 -12.15
C ILE A 229 5.38 -0.45 -12.31
N GLY A 230 5.30 0.87 -12.18
CA GLY A 230 6.47 1.73 -12.28
C GLY A 230 7.51 1.47 -11.18
N MET A 231 7.03 1.05 -10.00
CA MET A 231 7.89 0.77 -8.85
C MET A 231 8.67 -0.54 -9.01
N PHE A 232 8.05 -1.59 -9.55
CA PHE A 232 8.56 -2.97 -9.51
C PHE A 232 8.81 -3.65 -10.86
N LEU A 233 8.25 -3.15 -11.96
CA LEU A 233 8.44 -3.73 -13.30
C LEU A 233 9.26 -2.82 -14.24
N ASN A 234 9.17 -1.50 -14.07
CA ASN A 234 9.92 -0.52 -14.87
C ASN A 234 11.10 0.05 -14.08
N VAL A 235 12.00 -0.84 -13.62
CA VAL A 235 13.20 -0.42 -12.92
C VAL A 235 14.21 0.13 -13.93
N ASP A 236 14.35 1.44 -13.97
CA ASP A 236 15.36 2.11 -14.78
C ASP A 236 16.77 1.74 -14.25
N ASN A 237 17.50 0.91 -14.98
CA ASN A 237 18.85 0.48 -14.62
C ASN A 237 19.94 1.53 -14.92
N GLY A 238 19.55 2.77 -15.21
CA GLY A 238 20.49 3.86 -15.50
C GLY A 238 21.12 3.81 -16.89
N ASP A 239 20.73 2.86 -17.74
CA ASP A 239 21.07 2.86 -19.16
C ASP A 239 20.02 3.68 -19.91
N GLY A 240 20.26 4.99 -19.95
CA GLY A 240 19.36 5.96 -20.57
C GLY A 240 19.16 5.70 -22.06
N ASP A 241 18.11 4.96 -22.39
CA ASP A 241 17.46 4.96 -23.69
C ASP A 241 15.94 5.04 -23.48
N ILE A 242 15.45 6.28 -23.38
CA ILE A 242 14.04 6.59 -23.59
C ILE A 242 13.83 6.67 -25.10
N LEU A 243 13.07 5.73 -25.64
CA LEU A 243 12.50 5.80 -27.00
C LEU A 243 11.35 6.82 -27.06
#